data_AF-A0A355F4J1-F1
#
_entry.id   AF-A0A355F4J1-F1
#
_cell.length_a   1.000
_cell.length_b   1.000
_cell.length_c   1.000
_cell.angle_alpha   90.00
_cell.angle_beta   90.00
_cell.angle_gamma   90.00
#
_symmetry.space_group_name_H-M   'P 1'
#
loop_
_entity.id
_entity.type
_entity.pdbx_description
1 polymer ?
#
loop_
_entity_poly.entity_id
_entity_poly.type
_entity_poly.pdbx_seq_one_letter_code
_entity_poly.pdbx_strand_id
1 'polypeptide(L)' 'LFEEQVDRSPDAPALSAPEAGADARLTYRELDERANRLARWLVAAGVAPGDRVA' A
#
# COMPACT_ATOMS: atom_id res chain seq x y z
N LEU A 1 6.90 12.08 -1.47
CA LEU A 1 7.86 11.07 -0.98
C LEU A 1 7.47 9.63 -1.35
N PHE A 2 6.27 9.12 -1.03
CA PHE A 2 5.88 7.75 -1.46
C PHE A 2 5.42 7.70 -2.91
N GLU A 3 4.43 8.51 -3.29
CA GLU A 3 3.92 8.60 -4.67
C GLU A 3 5.02 8.91 -5.69
N GLU A 4 5.97 9.79 -5.33
CA GLU A 4 7.14 10.10 -6.17
C GLU A 4 8.05 8.87 -6.43
N GLN A 5 8.11 7.90 -5.51
CA GLN A 5 8.86 6.66 -5.73
C GLN A 5 8.06 5.68 -6.61
N VAL A 6 6.73 5.67 -6.49
CA VAL A 6 5.85 4.94 -7.39
C VAL A 6 6.04 5.42 -8.82
N ASP A 7 6.13 6.74 -9.05
CA ASP A 7 6.35 7.30 -10.38
C ASP A 7 7.77 7.07 -10.90
N ARG A 8 8.78 7.23 -10.05
CA ARG A 8 10.19 7.13 -10.45
C ARG A 8 10.63 5.70 -10.76
N SER A 9 10.16 4.74 -9.95
CA SER A 9 10.61 3.35 -9.99
C SER A 9 9.48 2.40 -9.59
N PRO A 10 8.40 2.32 -10.38
CA PRO A 10 7.19 1.60 -9.99
C PRO A 10 7.42 0.11 -9.74
N ASP A 11 8.33 -0.49 -10.51
CA ASP A 11 8.61 -1.93 -10.48
C ASP A 11 9.79 -2.27 -9.54
N ALA A 12 10.35 -1.26 -8.85
CA ALA A 12 11.36 -1.49 -7.83
C ALA A 12 10.73 -2.04 -6.55
N PRO A 13 11.43 -2.93 -5.81
CA PRO A 13 10.94 -3.51 -4.57
C PRO A 13 10.77 -2.44 -3.48
N ALA A 14 9.57 -2.32 -2.92
CA ALA A 14 9.23 -1.42 -1.83
C ALA A 14 9.12 -2.15 -0.48
N LEU A 15 8.60 -3.38 -0.49
CA LEU A 15 8.44 -4.22 0.70
C LEU A 15 9.09 -5.58 0.45
N SER A 16 9.77 -6.13 1.45
CA SER A 16 10.23 -7.52 1.44
C SER A 16 10.01 -8.14 2.82
N ALA A 17 9.12 -9.12 2.89
CA ALA A 17 8.72 -9.85 4.09
C ALA A 17 8.81 -11.35 3.80
N PRO A 18 10.01 -11.96 3.84
CA PRO A 18 10.24 -13.34 3.39
C PRO A 18 9.37 -14.38 4.12
N GLU A 19 8.90 -14.08 5.33
CA GLU A 19 8.04 -14.95 6.14
C GLU A 19 6.56 -14.89 5.72
N ALA A 20 6.16 -13.92 4.88
CA ALA A 20 4.77 -13.62 4.52
C ALA A 20 4.23 -14.41 3.32
N GLY A 21 4.95 -15.41 2.80
CA GLY A 21 4.48 -16.26 1.70
C GLY A 21 4.43 -15.54 0.35
N ALA A 22 3.37 -15.74 -0.45
CA ALA A 22 3.29 -15.22 -1.83
C ALA A 22 3.42 -13.69 -1.94
N ASP A 23 3.11 -12.95 -0.88
CA ASP A 23 3.25 -11.49 -0.79
C ASP A 23 4.60 -11.05 -0.19
N ALA A 24 5.57 -11.96 -0.10
CA ALA A 24 6.86 -11.71 0.50
C ALA A 24 7.67 -10.60 -0.18
N ARG A 25 7.26 -10.14 -1.36
CA ARG A 25 7.86 -8.99 -2.01
C ARG A 25 6.80 -8.20 -2.76
N LEU A 26 6.76 -6.90 -2.51
CA LEU A 26 5.91 -5.98 -3.25
C LEU A 26 6.75 -4.87 -3.84
N THR A 27 6.43 -4.52 -5.08
CA THR A 27 6.93 -3.32 -5.73
C THR A 27 6.23 -2.06 -5.20
N TYR A 28 6.76 -0.88 -5.52
CA TYR A 28 6.10 0.38 -5.18
C TYR A 28 4.69 0.46 -5.75
N ARG A 29 4.49 0.03 -7.01
CA ARG A 29 3.19 -0.01 -7.67
C ARG A 29 2.20 -0.92 -6.94
N GLU A 30 2.59 -2.16 -6.63
CA GLU A 30 1.70 -3.12 -5.98
C GLU A 30 1.32 -2.70 -4.56
N LEU A 31 2.27 -2.09 -3.84
CA LEU A 31 2.02 -1.55 -2.50
C LEU A 31 1.04 -0.38 -2.56
N ASP A 32 1.22 0.54 -3.50
CA ASP A 32 0.33 1.68 -3.70
C ASP A 32 -1.10 1.23 -4.07
N GLU A 33 -1.23 0.29 -5.01
CA GLU A 33 -2.54 -0.25 -5.39
C GLU A 33 -3.27 -0.89 -4.21
N ARG A 34 -2.55 -1.64 -3.36
CA ARG A 34 -3.11 -2.25 -2.14
C ARG A 34 -3.53 -1.18 -1.12
N ALA A 35 -2.69 -0.18 -0.89
CA ALA A 35 -2.99 0.94 0.00
C ALA A 35 -4.23 1.70 -0.48
N ASN A 36 -4.33 1.97 -1.78
CA ASN A 36 -5.48 2.65 -2.40
C ASN A 36 -6.77 1.81 -2.31
N ARG A 37 -6.69 0.48 -2.47
CA ARG A 37 -7.84 -0.40 -2.24
C ARG A 37 -8.29 -0.36 -0.78
N LEU A 38 -7.36 -0.39 0.17
CA LEU A 38 -7.67 -0.30 1.60
C LEU A 38 -8.32 1.05 1.93
N ALA A 39 -7.76 2.16 1.44
CA ALA A 39 -8.31 3.50 1.66
C ALA A 39 -9.76 3.61 1.17
N ARG A 40 -10.08 3.09 -0.02
CA ARG A 40 -11.45 3.07 -0.54
C ARG A 40 -12.39 2.23 0.33
N TRP A 41 -11.93 1.09 0.82
CA TRP A 41 -12.71 0.27 1.74
C TRP A 41 -12.97 0.97 3.07
N LEU A 42 -11.96 1.64 3.65
CA LEU A 42 -12.10 2.42 4.88
C LEU A 42 -13.11 3.56 4.71
N VAL A 43 -13.03 4.30 3.61
CA VAL A 43 -13.99 5.36 3.29
C VAL A 43 -15.40 4.78 3.15
N ALA A 44 -15.56 3.64 2.48
CA ALA A 44 -16.85 2.96 2.36
C ALA A 44 -17.39 2.44 3.71
N ALA A 45 -16.50 2.10 4.64
CA ALA A 45 -16.83 1.73 6.02
C ALA A 45 -17.12 2.94 6.93
N GLY A 46 -17.03 4.17 6.41
CA GLY A 46 -17.34 5.41 7.14
C GLY A 46 -16.17 6.00 7.92
N VAL A 47 -14.95 5.50 7.72
CA VAL A 47 -13.73 6.03 8.35
C VAL A 47 -13.35 7.36 7.70
N ALA A 48 -13.15 8.39 8.51
CA ALA A 48 -12.78 9.73 8.11
C ALA A 48 -11.32 10.07 8.50
N PRO A 49 -10.72 11.11 7.90
CA PRO A 49 -9.42 11.61 8.33
C PRO A 49 -9.42 11.95 9.83
N GLY A 50 -8.49 11.37 10.59
CA GLY A 50 -8.38 11.56 12.03
C GLY A 50 -8.94 10.39 12.85
N ASP A 51 -9.73 9.51 12.24
CA ASP A 51 -10.19 8.29 12.89
C ASP A 51 -9.05 7.30 13.08
N ARG A 52 -9.13 6.52 14.16
CA ARG A 52 -8.12 5.52 14.52
C ARG A 52 -8.63 4.13 14.12
N VAL A 53 -7.81 3.40 13.37
CA VAL A 53 -8.05 2.03 12.94
C VAL A 53 -6.96 1.15 13.58
N ALA A 54 -7.34 0.00 14.16
CA ALA A 54 -6.46 -0.88 14.94
C ALA A 54 -6.36 -2.28 14.33
#